data_AF-A0A9X1P5B8-F1
#
_entry.id   AF-A0A9X1P5B8-F1
#
_cell.length_a   1.000
_cell.length_b   1.000
_cell.length_c   1.000
_cell.angle_alpha   90.00
_cell.angle_beta   90.00
_cell.angle_gamma   90.00
#
_symmetry.space_group_name_H-M   'P 1'
#
loop_
_entity.id
_entity.type
_entity.pdbx_description
1 polymer ?
#
loop_
_entity_poly.entity_id
_entity_poly.type
_entity_poly.pdbx_seq_one_letter_code
_entity_poly.pdbx_strand_id
1 'polypeptide(L)' 'MKREALIRELRQSAKDLGVTFAVIKNEGKGSHYKIVLGDRATIIKSGELSNLYVRAIKKQLGV' A
#
# COMPACT_ATOMS: atom_id res chain seq x y z
N MET A 1 8.56 -6.91 -7.05
CA MET A 1 7.47 -6.23 -7.80
C MET A 1 7.60 -4.72 -7.68
N LYS A 2 7.08 -3.92 -8.62
CA LYS A 2 7.09 -2.45 -8.50
C LYS A 2 6.03 -1.95 -7.51
N ARG A 3 6.29 -0.83 -6.84
CA ARG A 3 5.32 -0.17 -5.94
C ARG A 3 3.94 0.02 -6.58
N GLU A 4 3.92 0.47 -7.83
CA GLU A 4 2.68 0.77 -8.57
C GLU A 4 1.83 -0.48 -8.77
N ALA A 5 2.47 -1.65 -8.96
CA ALA A 5 1.77 -2.93 -9.02
C ALA A 5 1.15 -3.30 -7.67
N LEU A 6 1.87 -3.08 -6.56
CA LEU A 6 1.33 -3.33 -5.21
C LEU A 6 0.14 -2.40 -4.89
N ILE A 7 0.22 -1.13 -5.28
CA ILE A 7 -0.89 -0.18 -5.11
C ILE A 7 -2.12 -0.62 -5.89
N ARG A 8 -1.95 -1.17 -7.10
CA ARG A 8 -3.05 -1.73 -7.90
C ARG A 8 -3.70 -2.93 -7.22
N GLU A 9 -2.90 -3.85 -6.68
CA GLU A 9 -3.39 -5.00 -5.91
C GLU A 9 -4.18 -4.53 -4.68
N LEU A 10 -3.62 -3.62 -3.87
CA LEU A 10 -4.29 -3.11 -2.67
C LEU A 10 -5.58 -2.37 -2.98
N ARG A 11 -5.65 -1.66 -4.12
CA ARG A 11 -6.89 -1.05 -4.58
C ARG A 11 -7.95 -2.10 -4.92
N GLN A 12 -7.57 -3.21 -5.52
CA GLN A 12 -8.50 -4.30 -5.80
C GLN A 12 -8.98 -4.94 -4.50
N SER A 13 -8.07 -5.26 -3.59
CA SER A 13 -8.42 -5.80 -2.28
C SER A 13 -9.33 -4.87 -1.48
N ALA A 14 -9.13 -3.56 -1.56
CA ALA A 14 -10.03 -2.61 -0.91
C ALA A 14 -11.46 -2.65 -1.47
N LYS A 15 -11.62 -2.86 -2.79
CA LYS A 15 -12.94 -3.07 -3.40
C LYS A 15 -13.58 -4.36 -2.93
N ASP A 16 -12.80 -5.45 -2.91
CA ASP A 16 -13.28 -6.78 -2.51
C ASP A 16 -13.71 -6.80 -1.04
N LEU A 17 -13.02 -6.04 -0.18
CA LEU A 17 -13.32 -5.87 1.24
C LEU A 17 -14.38 -4.78 1.53
N GLY A 18 -14.78 -3.99 0.52
CA GLY A 18 -15.72 -2.89 0.71
C GLY A 18 -15.20 -1.73 1.58
N VAL A 19 -13.87 -1.53 1.63
CA VAL A 19 -13.24 -0.49 2.46
C VAL A 19 -12.72 0.68 1.62
N THR A 20 -12.50 1.83 2.26
CA THR A 20 -11.90 3.00 1.61
C THR A 20 -10.45 2.74 1.23
N PHE A 21 -10.00 3.38 0.14
CA PHE A 21 -8.61 3.31 -0.30
C PHE A 21 -8.11 4.69 -0.69
N ALA A 22 -7.01 5.13 -0.09
CA ALA A 22 -6.36 6.40 -0.41
C ALA A 22 -4.85 6.24 -0.61
N VAL A 23 -4.30 7.00 -1.56
CA VAL A 23 -2.87 7.10 -1.83
C VAL A 23 -2.45 8.54 -1.63
N ILE A 24 -1.70 8.78 -0.56
CA ILE A 24 -1.21 10.12 -0.20
C ILE A 24 0.26 10.20 -0.59
N LYS A 25 0.53 10.95 -1.65
CA LYS A 25 1.87 11.04 -2.25
C LYS A 25 2.82 11.98 -1.51
N ASN A 26 2.28 12.89 -0.70
CA ASN A 26 3.02 14.00 -0.09
C ASN A 26 3.24 13.85 1.43
N GLU A 27 2.84 12.73 2.04
CA GLU A 27 2.99 12.46 3.48
C GLU A 27 4.11 11.44 3.80
N GLY A 28 4.91 11.05 2.82
CA GLY A 28 6.10 10.21 3.04
C GLY A 28 7.38 11.05 3.13
N LYS A 29 8.36 10.62 3.94
CA LYS A 29 9.73 11.16 3.82
C LYS A 29 10.30 10.75 2.45
N GLY A 30 10.61 11.72 1.60
CA GLY A 30 11.12 11.47 0.24
C GLY A 30 10.03 11.03 -0.75
N SER A 31 10.38 10.18 -1.72
CA SER A 31 9.48 9.68 -2.78
C SER A 31 8.49 8.59 -2.32
N HIS A 32 8.27 8.45 -1.01
CA HIS A 32 7.45 7.39 -0.42
C HIS A 32 5.96 7.78 -0.41
N TYR A 33 5.08 6.80 -0.62
CA TYR A 33 3.63 7.03 -0.57
C TYR A 33 3.04 6.43 0.69
N LYS A 34 2.15 7.17 1.34
CA LYS A 34 1.30 6.63 2.40
C LYS A 34 0.04 6.05 1.76
N ILE A 35 -0.25 4.80 2.10
CA ILE A 35 -1.45 4.09 1.66
C ILE A 35 -2.35 3.93 2.86
N VAL A 36 -3.62 4.30 2.69
CA VAL A 36 -4.68 4.11 3.69
C VAL A 36 -5.68 3.12 3.11
N LEU A 37 -6.02 2.09 3.89
CA LEU A 37 -6.98 1.05 3.55
C LEU A 37 -7.91 0.86 4.76
N GLY A 38 -9.13 1.39 4.67
CA GLY A 38 -10.02 1.53 5.82
C GLY A 38 -9.37 2.34 6.94
N ASP A 39 -9.31 1.76 8.14
CA ASP A 39 -8.70 2.37 9.34
C ASP A 39 -7.18 2.11 9.45
N ARG A 40 -6.59 1.39 8.49
CA ARG A 40 -5.18 1.01 8.51
C ARG A 40 -4.38 1.84 7.52
N ALA A 41 -3.13 2.14 7.87
CA ALA A 41 -2.23 2.86 7.00
C ALA A 41 -0.81 2.31 7.04
N THR A 42 -0.09 2.45 5.94
CA THR A 42 1.34 2.09 5.85
C THR A 42 2.06 2.97 4.83
N ILE A 43 3.39 2.98 4.88
CA ILE A 43 4.24 3.76 3.97
C ILE A 43 4.96 2.78 3.03
N ILE A 44 4.87 3.02 1.73
CA ILE A 44 5.49 2.22 0.69
C ILE A 44 6.61 3.02 0.00
N LYS A 45 7.82 2.47 0.04
CA LYS A 45 8.98 3.04 -0.65
C LYS A 45 8.86 2.97 -2.18
N SER A 46 9.53 3.88 -2.89
CA SER A 46 9.61 3.83 -4.35
C SER A 46 10.51 2.68 -4.83
N GLY A 47 10.33 2.28 -6.10
CA GLY A 47 11.19 1.31 -6.76
C GLY A 47 10.71 -0.14 -6.61
N GLU A 48 11.65 -1.07 -6.65
CA GLU A 48 11.37 -2.49 -6.52
C GLU A 48 11.21 -2.91 -5.05
N LEU A 49 10.18 -3.71 -4.82
CA LEU A 49 9.82 -4.26 -3.54
C LEU A 49 10.14 -5.75 -3.51
N SER A 50 10.81 -6.18 -2.45
CA SER A 50 11.04 -7.59 -2.16
C SER A 50 9.74 -8.26 -1.72
N ASN A 51 9.61 -9.56 -1.98
CA ASN A 51 8.42 -10.32 -1.61
C ASN A 51 8.15 -10.28 -0.09
N LEU A 52 9.20 -10.27 0.73
CA LEU A 52 9.09 -10.16 2.18
C LEU A 52 8.46 -8.82 2.59
N TYR A 53 8.90 -7.73 1.99
CA TYR A 53 8.37 -6.39 2.27
C TYR A 53 6.90 -6.26 1.85
N VAL A 54 6.54 -6.82 0.68
CA VAL A 54 5.15 -6.87 0.21
C VAL A 54 4.27 -7.63 1.20
N ARG A 55 4.71 -8.81 1.67
CA ARG A 55 3.98 -9.60 2.67
C ARG A 55 3.79 -8.83 3.98
N ALA A 56 4.82 -8.12 4.43
CA ALA A 56 4.72 -7.28 5.63
C ALA A 56 3.69 -6.15 5.47
N ILE A 57 3.68 -5.47 4.32
CA ILE A 57 2.70 -4.43 4.00
C ILE A 57 1.27 -5.00 4.00
N LYS A 58 1.04 -6.12 3.31
CA LYS A 58 -0.29 -6.75 3.25
C LYS A 58 -0.78 -7.14 4.65
N LYS A 59 0.10 -7.74 5.46
CA LYS A 59 -0.19 -8.05 6.88
C LYS A 59 -0.55 -6.80 7.70
N GLN A 60 0.19 -5.69 7.53
CA GLN A 60 -0.12 -4.43 8.22
C GLN A 60 -1.49 -3.87 7.81
N LEU A 61 -1.85 -3.99 6.53
CA LEU A 61 -3.13 -3.51 5.99
C LEU A 61 -4.29 -4.50 6.19
N GLY A 62 -4.01 -5.72 6.65
CA GLY A 62 -5.05 -6.74 6.89
C GLY A 62 -5.55 -7.44 5.63
N VAL A 63 -4.68 -7.54 4.62
CA VAL A 63 -4.92 -8.16 3.32
C VAL A 63 -4.04 -9.39 3.17
#